data_AF-A0A0H5QJP9-F1
#
_entry.id   AF-A0A0H5QJP9-F1
#
_cell.length_a   1.000
_cell.length_b   1.000
_cell.length_c   1.000
_cell.angle_alpha   90.00
_cell.angle_beta   90.00
_cell.angle_gamma   90.00
#
_symmetry.space_group_name_H-M   'P 1'
#
loop_
_entity.id
_entity.type
_entity.pdbx_description
1 polymer ?
#
loop_
_entity_poly.entity_id
_entity_poly.type
_entity_poly.pdbx_seq_one_letter_code
_entity_poly.pdbx_strand_id
1 'polypeptide(L)'
;MPALLKRRPTAFASIEDAVCYVINSNTLHSRTAAEISVPPQLCFNNGTGKWVWRTDLAKSEPYWISWYEGITPKFLSLSAAKMLVLAHTDRMDKDILISQMQGKIQVEIISGGHSIQEDSYDTLSQEMIRFAKRNKFAELRDLNRRAKSASKVQK
;
A
#
# COMPACT_ATOMS: atom_id res chain seq x y z
N MET A 1 -13.74 -7.67 -16.25
CA MET A 1 -13.07 -6.36 -16.13
C MET A 1 -13.80 -5.43 -15.17
N PRO A 2 -13.15 -4.97 -14.10
CA PRO A 2 -13.72 -4.02 -13.13
C PRO A 2 -14.05 -2.72 -13.84
N ALA A 3 -15.16 -2.09 -13.45
CA ALA A 3 -15.62 -0.84 -14.05
C ALA A 3 -14.57 0.29 -13.99
N LEU A 4 -13.70 0.25 -12.97
CA LEU A 4 -12.64 1.26 -12.78
C LEU A 4 -11.56 1.19 -13.88
N LEU A 5 -11.12 0.00 -14.29
CA LEU A 5 -10.12 -0.14 -15.36
C LEU A 5 -10.67 0.26 -16.73
N LYS A 6 -11.97 0.04 -16.97
CA LYS A 6 -12.62 0.47 -18.23
C LYS A 6 -12.72 1.99 -18.35
N ARG A 7 -12.78 2.71 -17.23
CA ARG A 7 -12.83 4.19 -17.19
C ARG A 7 -11.44 4.84 -17.32
N ARG A 8 -10.36 4.05 -17.27
CA ARG A 8 -9.00 4.57 -17.35
C ARG A 8 -8.65 4.94 -18.80
N PRO A 9 -8.15 6.16 -19.07
CA PRO A 9 -7.62 6.51 -20.38
C PRO A 9 -6.51 5.54 -20.78
N THR A 10 -6.49 5.15 -22.06
CA THR A 10 -5.50 4.22 -22.59
C THR A 10 -4.17 4.91 -22.92
N ALA A 11 -4.21 6.22 -23.20
CA ALA A 11 -3.04 7.02 -23.54
C ALA A 11 -3.21 8.48 -23.09
N PHE A 12 -2.09 9.18 -22.91
CA PHE A 12 -1.99 10.59 -22.56
C PHE A 12 -1.09 11.32 -23.56
N ALA A 13 -1.35 12.62 -23.78
CA ALA A 13 -0.50 13.45 -24.65
C ALA A 13 0.79 13.86 -23.93
N SER A 14 0.69 14.18 -22.63
CA SER A 14 1.83 14.52 -21.79
C SER A 14 1.79 13.78 -20.44
N ILE A 15 2.90 13.84 -19.70
CA ILE A 15 2.97 13.35 -18.32
C ILE A 15 2.05 14.20 -17.42
N GLU A 16 1.98 15.51 -17.65
CA GLU A 16 1.13 16.42 -16.86
C GLU A 16 -0.35 16.06 -16.99
N ASP A 17 -0.80 15.66 -18.18
CA ASP A 17 -2.17 15.20 -18.39
C ASP A 17 -2.48 13.95 -17.55
N ALA A 18 -1.50 13.05 -17.42
CA ALA A 18 -1.65 11.85 -16.61
C ALA A 18 -1.69 12.18 -15.11
N VAL A 19 -0.84 13.10 -14.65
CA VAL A 19 -0.86 13.61 -13.27
C VAL A 19 -2.20 14.25 -12.96
N CYS A 20 -2.69 15.13 -13.84
CA CYS A 20 -4.00 15.77 -13.69
C CYS A 20 -5.14 14.74 -13.67
N TYR A 21 -5.10 13.72 -14.53
CA TYR A 21 -6.08 12.64 -14.51
C TYR A 21 -6.10 11.90 -13.17
N VAL A 22 -4.94 11.51 -12.64
CA VAL A 22 -4.82 10.75 -11.39
C VAL A 22 -5.34 11.52 -10.18
N ILE A 23 -5.14 12.84 -10.16
CA ILE A 23 -5.70 13.73 -9.14
C ILE A 23 -7.22 13.81 -9.28
N ASN A 24 -7.70 14.08 -10.50
CA ASN A 24 -9.14 14.22 -10.77
C ASN A 24 -9.93 12.91 -10.61
N SER A 25 -9.28 11.75 -10.75
CA SER A 25 -9.87 10.44 -10.55
C SER A 25 -9.93 10.00 -9.08
N ASN A 26 -9.55 10.88 -8.14
CA ASN A 26 -9.42 10.58 -6.70
C ASN A 26 -8.55 9.34 -6.42
N THR A 27 -7.58 9.07 -7.30
CA THR A 27 -6.61 7.99 -7.08
C THR A 27 -5.53 8.45 -6.11
N LEU A 28 -5.08 9.69 -6.28
CA LEU A 28 -4.21 10.43 -5.37
C LEU A 28 -4.80 11.82 -5.16
N HIS A 29 -4.62 12.39 -3.97
CA HIS A 29 -4.97 13.78 -3.66
C HIS A 29 -3.73 14.69 -3.67
N SER A 30 -2.56 14.16 -3.33
CA SER A 30 -1.32 14.94 -3.29
C SER A 30 -0.71 15.13 -4.69
N ARG A 31 -0.70 16.37 -5.18
CA ARG A 31 -0.08 16.71 -6.47
C ARG A 31 1.43 16.41 -6.49
N THR A 32 2.14 16.81 -5.45
CA THR A 32 3.59 16.57 -5.35
C THR A 32 3.92 15.08 -5.34
N ALA A 33 3.09 14.25 -4.69
CA ALA A 33 3.27 12.80 -4.74
C ALA A 33 3.00 12.26 -6.15
N ALA A 34 1.93 12.71 -6.80
CA ALA A 34 1.58 12.29 -8.16
C ALA A 34 2.66 12.66 -9.19
N GLU A 35 3.27 13.85 -9.10
CA GLU A 35 4.37 14.28 -9.96
C GLU A 35 5.60 13.36 -9.85
N ILE A 36 5.79 12.71 -8.70
CA ILE A 36 6.88 11.76 -8.47
C ILE A 36 6.47 10.33 -8.87
N SER A 37 5.26 9.89 -8.50
CA SER A 37 4.84 8.50 -8.61
C SER A 37 4.20 8.13 -9.95
N VAL A 38 3.62 9.09 -10.69
CA VAL A 38 2.94 8.85 -11.98
C VAL A 38 3.91 8.63 -13.15
N PRO A 39 4.98 9.43 -13.36
CA PRO A 39 5.90 9.25 -14.48
C PRO A 39 6.45 7.82 -14.63
N PRO A 40 6.91 7.12 -13.58
CA PRO A 40 7.41 5.75 -13.72
C PRO A 40 6.31 4.73 -14.07
N GLN A 41 5.03 5.05 -13.84
CA GLN A 41 3.90 4.20 -14.23
C GLN A 41 3.58 4.29 -15.73
N LEU A 42 4.21 5.22 -16.45
CA LEU A 42 4.04 5.43 -17.88
C LEU A 42 5.26 4.97 -18.68
N CYS A 43 5.03 4.73 -19.97
CA CYS A 43 6.06 4.57 -20.98
C CYS A 43 5.68 5.34 -22.25
N PHE A 44 6.68 5.92 -22.92
CA PHE A 44 6.46 6.63 -24.18
C PHE A 44 6.41 5.62 -25.32
N ASN A 45 5.33 5.64 -26.11
CA ASN A 45 5.18 4.80 -27.28
C ASN A 45 5.61 5.57 -28.54
N ASN A 46 6.79 5.24 -29.06
CA ASN A 46 7.36 5.86 -30.26
C ASN A 46 6.48 5.72 -31.51
N GLY A 47 5.65 4.68 -31.59
CA GLY A 47 4.78 4.45 -32.75
C GLY A 47 3.54 5.35 -32.75
N THR A 48 3.02 5.73 -31.59
CA THR A 48 1.83 6.59 -31.47
C THR A 48 2.15 8.02 -31.03
N GLY A 49 3.39 8.28 -30.58
CA GLY A 49 3.80 9.57 -30.03
C GLY A 49 3.10 9.93 -28.71
N LYS A 50 2.57 8.94 -27.99
CA LYS A 50 1.77 9.13 -26.77
C LYS A 50 2.35 8.37 -25.58
N TRP A 51 2.04 8.85 -24.38
CA TRP A 51 2.33 8.15 -23.14
C TRP A 51 1.25 7.11 -22.88
N VAL A 52 1.64 5.88 -22.62
CA VAL A 52 0.73 4.80 -22.26
C VAL A 52 1.11 4.22 -20.91
N TRP A 53 0.18 3.54 -20.27
CA TRP A 53 0.48 2.85 -19.02
C TRP A 53 1.50 1.75 -19.24
N ARG A 54 2.53 1.73 -18.40
CA ARG A 54 3.62 0.74 -18.45
C ARG A 54 3.12 -0.69 -18.29
N THR A 55 2.14 -0.88 -17.40
CA THR A 55 1.60 -2.20 -17.07
C THR A 55 0.14 -2.29 -17.47
N ASP A 56 -0.17 -3.33 -18.23
CA ASP A 56 -1.54 -3.69 -18.59
C ASP A 56 -2.19 -4.52 -17.48
N LEU A 57 -2.83 -3.82 -16.52
CA LEU A 57 -3.43 -4.47 -15.36
C LEU A 57 -4.56 -5.43 -15.75
N ALA A 58 -5.22 -5.20 -16.89
CA ALA A 58 -6.24 -6.07 -17.46
C ALA A 58 -5.77 -7.53 -17.57
N LYS A 59 -4.53 -7.74 -18.00
CA LYS A 59 -3.95 -9.08 -18.19
C LYS A 59 -3.81 -9.85 -16.87
N SER A 60 -3.79 -9.16 -15.74
CA SER A 60 -3.72 -9.79 -14.42
C SER A 60 -5.08 -10.18 -13.84
N GLU A 61 -6.19 -9.84 -14.52
CA GLU A 61 -7.56 -10.16 -14.07
C GLU A 61 -7.76 -11.62 -13.63
N PRO A 62 -7.25 -12.64 -14.36
CA PRO A 62 -7.43 -14.04 -13.97
C PRO A 62 -6.86 -14.38 -12.59
N TYR A 63 -5.92 -13.57 -12.06
CA TYR A 63 -5.24 -13.84 -10.79
C TYR A 63 -5.86 -13.11 -9.61
N TRP A 64 -6.72 -12.10 -9.81
CA TRP A 64 -7.16 -11.24 -8.71
C TRP A 64 -7.91 -11.98 -7.61
N ILE A 65 -8.79 -12.93 -7.97
CA ILE A 65 -9.52 -13.73 -6.98
C ILE A 65 -8.51 -14.43 -6.06
N SER A 66 -7.49 -15.06 -6.63
CA SER A 66 -6.46 -15.78 -5.86
C SER A 66 -5.61 -14.88 -4.95
N TRP A 67 -5.47 -13.59 -5.27
CA TRP A 67 -4.73 -12.64 -4.43
C TRP A 67 -5.46 -12.30 -3.14
N TYR A 68 -6.80 -12.24 -3.18
CA TYR A 68 -7.63 -11.85 -2.05
C TYR A 68 -8.26 -13.04 -1.32
N GLU A 69 -8.41 -14.19 -1.98
CA GLU A 69 -9.01 -15.37 -1.38
C GLU A 69 -8.19 -15.88 -0.18
N GLY A 70 -8.85 -15.88 0.99
CA GLY A 70 -8.24 -16.27 2.25
C GLY A 70 -7.19 -15.29 2.79
N ILE A 71 -7.13 -14.05 2.29
CA ILE A 71 -6.15 -13.06 2.76
C ILE A 71 -6.33 -12.74 4.26
N THR A 72 -7.58 -12.58 4.72
CA THR A 72 -7.88 -12.25 6.12
C THR A 72 -7.42 -13.35 7.08
N PRO A 73 -7.82 -14.64 6.93
CA PRO A 73 -7.31 -15.70 7.79
C PRO A 73 -5.78 -15.86 7.74
N LYS A 74 -5.16 -15.75 6.55
CA LYS A 74 -3.71 -15.83 6.38
C LYS A 74 -2.99 -14.69 7.10
N PHE A 75 -3.53 -13.47 7.03
CA PHE A 75 -2.99 -12.32 7.75
C PHE A 75 -3.08 -12.51 9.27
N LEU A 76 -4.24 -12.98 9.77
CA LEU A 76 -4.48 -13.17 11.20
C LEU A 76 -3.66 -14.33 11.81
N SER A 77 -3.31 -15.35 11.03
CA SER A 77 -2.53 -16.50 11.51
C SER A 77 -1.05 -16.20 11.72
N LEU A 78 -0.53 -15.08 11.20
CA LEU A 78 0.87 -14.71 11.37
C LEU A 78 1.20 -14.41 12.84
N SER A 79 2.24 -15.08 13.37
CA SER A 79 2.78 -14.81 14.71
C SER A 79 3.72 -13.59 14.68
N ALA A 80 3.12 -12.42 14.47
CA ALA A 80 3.81 -11.14 14.44
C ALA A 80 2.90 -10.02 14.95
N ALA A 81 3.49 -8.90 15.37
CA ALA A 81 2.74 -7.68 15.57
C ALA A 81 2.14 -7.23 14.22
N LYS A 82 0.86 -6.87 14.22
CA LYS A 82 0.09 -6.56 13.01
C LYS A 82 -0.56 -5.18 13.12
N MET A 83 -0.50 -4.42 12.02
CA MET A 83 -1.15 -3.14 11.85
C MET A 83 -1.90 -3.15 10.51
N LEU A 84 -3.13 -2.66 10.51
CA LEU A 84 -3.95 -2.45 9.33
C LEU A 84 -4.32 -0.97 9.26
N VAL A 85 -4.04 -0.33 8.13
CA VAL A 85 -4.36 1.08 7.89
C VAL A 85 -5.48 1.16 6.86
N LEU A 86 -6.54 1.91 7.17
CA LEU A 86 -7.73 2.04 6.35
C LEU A 86 -7.98 3.51 6.02
N ALA A 87 -8.45 3.77 4.79
CA ALA A 87 -8.84 5.12 4.39
C ALA A 87 -10.18 5.53 5.02
N HIS A 88 -11.08 4.55 5.16
CA HIS A 88 -12.45 4.72 5.66
C HIS A 88 -12.86 3.46 6.44
N THR A 89 -13.78 3.61 7.38
CA THR A 89 -14.31 2.52 8.24
C THR A 89 -15.13 1.47 7.49
N ASP A 90 -15.56 1.79 6.28
CA ASP A 90 -16.60 1.04 5.55
C ASP A 90 -16.11 -0.24 4.85
N ARG A 91 -14.85 -0.63 5.06
CA ARG A 91 -14.20 -1.74 4.34
C ARG A 91 -13.70 -2.87 5.24
N MET A 92 -14.19 -2.95 6.47
CA MET A 92 -13.67 -3.92 7.43
C MET A 92 -14.47 -5.22 7.46
N ASP A 93 -13.78 -6.31 7.14
CA ASP A 93 -14.30 -7.67 7.23
C ASP A 93 -14.64 -8.04 8.69
N LYS A 94 -15.60 -8.95 8.89
CA LYS A 94 -16.06 -9.40 10.21
C LYS A 94 -14.92 -9.96 11.06
N ASP A 95 -14.02 -10.73 10.44
CA ASP A 95 -12.89 -11.34 11.15
C ASP A 95 -11.84 -10.31 11.58
N ILE A 96 -11.66 -9.24 10.79
CA ILE A 96 -10.80 -8.11 11.13
C ILE A 96 -11.42 -7.33 12.30
N LEU A 97 -12.73 -7.05 12.25
CA LEU A 97 -13.48 -6.43 13.35
C LEU A 97 -13.31 -7.21 14.65
N ILE A 98 -13.52 -8.54 14.64
CA ILE A 98 -13.35 -9.39 15.82
C ILE A 98 -11.90 -9.33 16.32
N SER A 99 -10.92 -9.40 15.42
CA SER A 99 -9.49 -9.38 15.78
C SER A 99 -9.05 -8.04 16.37
N GLN A 100 -9.60 -6.94 15.86
CA GLN A 100 -9.39 -5.60 16.41
C GLN A 100 -9.97 -5.51 17.83
N MET A 101 -11.21 -5.97 18.03
CA MET A 101 -11.86 -5.97 19.34
C MET A 101 -11.15 -6.86 20.36
N GLN A 102 -10.49 -7.93 19.90
CA GLN A 102 -9.63 -8.79 20.73
C GLN A 102 -8.22 -8.22 20.98
N GLY A 103 -7.89 -7.05 20.41
CA GLY A 103 -6.56 -6.43 20.54
C GLY A 103 -5.44 -7.17 19.79
N LYS A 104 -5.78 -8.09 18.85
CA LYS A 104 -4.80 -8.88 18.10
C LYS A 104 -4.12 -8.09 16.97
N ILE A 105 -4.75 -7.02 16.51
CA ILE A 105 -4.27 -6.15 15.44
C ILE A 105 -4.49 -4.69 15.84
N GLN A 106 -3.58 -3.80 15.44
CA GLN A 106 -3.84 -2.36 15.47
C GLN A 106 -4.56 -1.97 14.19
N VAL A 107 -5.65 -1.21 14.31
CA VAL A 107 -6.36 -0.66 13.14
C VAL A 107 -6.30 0.85 13.25
N GLU A 108 -5.75 1.51 12.24
CA GLU A 108 -5.68 2.96 12.13
C GLU A 108 -6.49 3.44 10.94
N ILE A 109 -7.24 4.52 11.13
CA ILE A 109 -8.03 5.15 10.08
C ILE A 109 -7.37 6.48 9.74
N ILE A 110 -6.86 6.59 8.52
CA ILE A 110 -6.17 7.76 8.03
C ILE A 110 -6.87 8.22 6.76
N SER A 111 -7.35 9.46 6.73
CA SER A 111 -7.99 10.03 5.55
C SER A 111 -7.04 9.97 4.34
N GLY A 112 -7.56 9.58 3.17
CA GLY A 112 -6.79 9.47 1.94
C GLY A 112 -7.62 8.93 0.78
N GLY A 113 -7.06 9.02 -0.41
CA GLY A 113 -7.61 8.41 -1.62
C GLY A 113 -7.35 6.90 -1.66
N HIS A 114 -6.89 6.39 -2.81
CA HIS A 114 -6.53 4.98 -2.95
C HIS A 114 -5.18 4.65 -2.28
N SER A 115 -4.23 5.58 -2.35
CA SER A 115 -2.86 5.42 -1.86
C SER A 115 -2.60 6.32 -0.64
N ILE A 116 -3.02 5.85 0.53
CA ILE A 116 -2.86 6.58 1.82
C ILE A 116 -1.38 6.94 2.06
N GLN A 117 -0.46 6.08 1.67
CA GLN A 117 0.98 6.30 1.83
C GLN A 117 1.53 7.46 1.00
N GLU A 118 0.84 7.84 -0.08
CA GLU A 118 1.21 8.98 -0.91
C GLU A 118 0.47 10.26 -0.50
N ASP A 119 -0.78 10.12 -0.04
CA ASP A 119 -1.62 11.26 0.36
C ASP A 119 -1.32 11.76 1.77
N SER A 120 -1.16 10.84 2.73
CA SER A 120 -1.08 11.12 4.16
C SER A 120 0.18 10.49 4.77
N TYR A 121 1.31 10.65 4.08
CA TYR A 121 2.60 10.06 4.46
C TYR A 121 3.04 10.48 5.87
N ASP A 122 2.78 11.73 6.28
CA ASP A 122 3.17 12.23 7.61
C ASP A 122 2.42 11.48 8.71
N THR A 123 1.09 11.48 8.68
CA THR A 123 0.24 10.74 9.62
C THR A 123 0.57 9.26 9.63
N LEU A 124 0.73 8.64 8.45
CA LEU A 124 1.10 7.24 8.33
C LEU A 124 2.45 6.96 9.00
N SER A 125 3.44 7.81 8.78
CA SER A 125 4.77 7.65 9.38
C SER A 125 4.72 7.74 10.90
N GLN A 126 3.92 8.65 11.45
CA GLN A 126 3.74 8.81 12.89
C GLN A 126 3.10 7.56 13.50
N GLU A 127 2.07 6.99 12.85
CA GLU A 127 1.44 5.75 13.30
C GLU A 127 2.39 4.55 13.22
N MET A 128 3.17 4.45 12.14
CA MET A 128 4.21 3.41 12.02
C MET A 128 5.26 3.53 13.13
N ILE A 129 5.69 4.76 13.48
CA ILE A 129 6.62 5.00 14.59
C ILE A 129 5.99 4.59 15.93
N ARG A 130 4.73 4.98 16.19
CA ARG A 130 4.00 4.60 17.40
C ARG A 130 3.89 3.08 17.53
N PHE A 131 3.55 2.40 16.45
CA PHE A 131 3.49 0.94 16.39
C PHE A 131 4.84 0.28 16.63
N ALA A 132 5.90 0.76 15.99
CA ALA A 132 7.25 0.23 16.16
C ALA A 132 7.75 0.39 17.62
N LYS A 133 7.48 1.55 18.24
CA LYS A 133 7.82 1.80 19.66
C LYS A 133 7.03 0.90 20.59
N ARG A 134 5.71 0.78 20.40
CA ARG A 134 4.86 -0.07 21.24
C ARG A 134 5.29 -1.54 21.21
N ASN A 135 5.71 -2.02 20.04
CA ASN A 135 6.18 -3.39 19.86
C ASN A 135 7.69 -3.57 20.07
N LYS A 136 8.40 -2.53 20.53
CA LYS A 136 9.82 -2.55 20.88
C LYS A 136 10.73 -3.09 19.77
N PHE A 137 10.44 -2.74 18.52
CA PHE A 137 11.16 -3.29 17.36
C PHE A 137 12.65 -2.94 17.36
N ALA A 138 13.01 -1.74 17.81
CA ALA A 138 14.41 -1.32 17.87
C ALA A 138 15.20 -2.13 18.92
N GLU A 139 14.62 -2.30 20.10
CA GLU A 139 15.19 -3.06 21.21
C GLU A 139 15.33 -4.53 20.84
N LEU A 140 14.29 -5.12 20.23
CA LEU A 140 14.32 -6.50 19.74
C LEU A 140 15.39 -6.68 18.66
N ARG A 141 15.56 -5.71 17.76
CA ARG A 141 16.63 -5.74 16.75
C ARG A 141 18.01 -5.73 17.41
N ASP A 142 18.22 -4.91 18.42
CA ASP A 142 19.51 -4.80 19.10
C ASP A 142 19.83 -6.06 19.91
N LEU A 143 18.84 -6.65 20.58
CA LEU A 143 18.97 -7.96 21.24
C LEU A 143 19.35 -9.05 20.24
N ASN A 144 18.68 -9.11 19.09
CA ASN A 144 18.97 -10.09 18.03
C ASN A 144 20.39 -9.91 17.46
N ARG A 145 20.87 -8.68 17.32
CA ARG A 145 22.25 -8.40 16.90
C ARG A 145 23.27 -8.89 17.92
N ARG A 146 23.05 -8.62 19.21
CA ARG A 146 23.93 -9.07 20.31
C ARG A 146 23.99 -10.60 20.41
N ALA A 147 22.85 -11.27 20.28
CA ALA A 147 22.80 -12.73 20.30
C ALA A 147 23.59 -13.37 19.13
N LYS A 148 23.53 -12.76 17.94
CA LYS A 148 24.31 -13.20 16.76
C LYS A 148 25.81 -12.95 16.91
N SER A 149 26.23 -11.87 17.58
CA SER A 149 27.65 -11.65 17.85
C SER A 149 28.20 -12.63 18.89
N ALA A 150 27.44 -12.93 19.95
CA ALA A 150 27.87 -13.86 20.99
C ALA A 150 28.06 -15.30 20.46
N SER A 151 27.14 -15.77 19.62
CA SER A 151 27.21 -17.09 18.98
C SER A 151 28.34 -17.25 17.95
N LYS A 152 28.90 -16.14 17.45
CA LYS A 152 30.05 -16.14 16.54
C LYS A 152 31.41 -16.21 17.25
N VAL A 153 31.47 -15.84 18.53
CA VAL A 153 32.70 -15.84 19.35
C VAL A 153 32.96 -17.22 19.97
N GLN A 154 31.95 -18.08 20.01
CA GLN A 154 32.01 -19.43 20.59
C GLN A 154 32.32 -20.55 19.57
N LYS A 155 32.70 -20.20 18.34
CA LYS A 155 33.24 -21.11 17.32
C LYS A 155 34.64 -20.68 16.94
#